data_AF-A0A5K1BWA8-F1
#
_entry.id   AF-A0A5K1BWA8-F1
#
_cell.length_a   1.000
_cell.length_b   1.000
_cell.length_c   1.000
_cell.angle_alpha   90.00
_cell.angle_beta   90.00
_cell.angle_gamma   90.00
#
_symmetry.space_group_name_H-M   'P 1'
#
loop_
_entity.id
_entity.type
_entity.pdbx_description
1 polymer ?
#
loop_
_entity_poly.entity_id
_entity_poly.type
_entity_poly.pdbx_seq_one_letter_code
_entity_poly.pdbx_strand_id
1 'polypeptide(L)'
;VSQSNLSILAEAEAVPLMEALSAMTIEQRGILIIGPEGDFTQDELKLLTEAGVTPVGLGPLRLRVETATISLLSAVTFWADSQAKKL
;
A
#
# COMPACT_ATOMS: atom_id res chain seq x y z
N VAL A 1 -5.06 5.51 13.72
CA VAL A 1 -5.59 5.29 12.36
C VAL A 1 -6.42 6.47 11.85
N SER A 2 -7.14 7.21 12.71
CA SER A 2 -8.07 8.31 12.35
C SER A 2 -7.50 9.61 11.68
N GLN A 3 -6.27 9.68 11.20
CA GLN A 3 -5.70 10.93 10.62
C GLN A 3 -4.64 10.72 9.52
N SER A 4 -4.39 9.50 9.03
CA SER A 4 -3.41 9.28 7.96
C SER A 4 -4.12 9.00 6.64
N ASN A 5 -4.12 9.97 5.72
CA ASN A 5 -4.75 9.83 4.40
C ASN A 5 -4.01 8.83 3.49
N LEU A 6 -2.74 8.50 3.78
CA LEU A 6 -1.99 7.45 3.08
C LEU A 6 -2.00 6.16 3.91
N SER A 7 -2.96 5.27 3.66
CA SER A 7 -3.02 3.94 4.28
C SER A 7 -3.13 2.89 3.17
N ILE A 8 -2.07 2.09 3.00
CA ILE A 8 -1.93 1.14 1.89
C ILE A 8 -1.70 -0.27 2.45
N LEU A 9 -2.38 -1.26 1.86
CA LEU A 9 -2.22 -2.68 2.18
C LEU A 9 -1.79 -3.46 0.95
N ALA A 10 -0.75 -4.29 1.05
CA ALA A 10 -0.34 -5.16 -0.03
C ALA A 10 -1.26 -6.39 -0.13
N GLU A 11 -1.87 -6.58 -1.30
CA GLU A 11 -2.81 -7.69 -1.59
C GLU A 11 -2.60 -8.19 -3.02
N ALA A 12 -2.58 -9.52 -3.22
CA ALA A 12 -2.21 -10.11 -4.50
C ALA A 12 -3.20 -9.79 -5.65
N GLU A 13 -4.49 -9.63 -5.33
CA GLU A 13 -5.57 -9.45 -6.32
C GLU A 13 -6.12 -8.01 -6.36
N ALA A 14 -5.33 -7.04 -5.88
CA ALA A 14 -5.73 -5.65 -5.83
C ALA A 14 -5.19 -4.82 -7.01
N VAL A 15 -5.68 -3.58 -7.10
CA VAL A 15 -5.31 -2.61 -8.14
C VAL A 15 -3.80 -2.35 -8.10
N PRO A 16 -3.09 -2.25 -9.24
CA PRO A 16 -1.64 -2.02 -9.23
C PRO A 16 -1.24 -0.79 -8.42
N LEU A 17 -0.17 -0.90 -7.62
CA LEU A 17 0.30 0.17 -6.73
C LEU A 17 0.40 1.55 -7.40
N MET A 18 1.00 1.63 -8.58
CA MET A 18 1.20 2.92 -9.27
C MET A 18 -0.12 3.56 -9.73
N GLU A 19 -1.12 2.74 -10.06
CA GLU A 19 -2.45 3.23 -10.41
C GLU A 19 -3.14 3.81 -9.16
N ALA A 20 -3.11 3.08 -8.04
CA ALA A 20 -3.64 3.58 -6.77
C ALA A 20 -2.96 4.88 -6.33
N LEU A 21 -1.63 4.94 -6.38
CA LEU A 21 -0.85 6.14 -6.02
C LEU A 21 -1.13 7.34 -6.93
N SER A 22 -1.55 7.13 -8.18
CA SER A 22 -1.87 8.23 -9.10
C SER A 22 -3.09 9.03 -8.69
N ALA A 23 -4.00 8.42 -7.94
CA ALA A 23 -5.20 9.04 -7.38
C ALA A 23 -4.99 9.61 -5.97
N MET A 24 -3.79 9.42 -5.38
CA MET A 24 -3.47 9.85 -4.02
C MET A 24 -2.69 11.15 -4.01
N THR A 25 -2.80 11.89 -2.90
CA THR A 25 -1.99 13.07 -2.62
C THR A 25 -0.84 12.71 -1.68
N ILE A 26 0.26 13.45 -1.76
CA ILE A 26 1.37 13.28 -0.82
C ILE A 26 0.97 13.79 0.55
N GLU A 27 1.33 13.01 1.56
CA GLU A 27 1.05 13.28 2.96
C GLU A 27 2.31 13.10 3.79
N GLN A 28 2.43 13.83 4.90
CA GLN A 28 3.60 13.74 5.77
C GLN A 28 3.70 12.40 6.52
N ARG A 29 2.59 11.66 6.63
CA ARG A 29 2.49 10.42 7.40
C ARG A 29 1.60 9.43 6.67
N GLY A 30 2.02 8.17 6.71
CA GLY A 30 1.24 7.07 6.16
C GLY A 30 1.50 5.77 6.90
N ILE A 31 0.68 4.77 6.59
CA ILE A 31 0.79 3.42 7.12
C ILE A 31 0.88 2.46 5.92
N LEU A 32 1.89 1.59 5.95
CA LEU A 32 2.04 0.47 5.05
C LEU A 32 1.70 -0.81 5.82
N ILE A 33 0.78 -1.60 5.30
CA ILE A 33 0.30 -2.82 5.92
C ILE A 33 0.68 -4.00 5.03
N ILE A 34 1.36 -4.98 5.62
CA ILE A 34 1.79 -6.20 4.94
C ILE A 34 1.14 -7.38 5.68
N GLY A 35 0.56 -8.29 4.90
CA GLY A 35 -0.05 -9.50 5.43
C GLY A 35 0.96 -10.47 6.03
N PRO A 36 0.50 -11.38 6.91
CA PRO A 36 1.32 -12.49 7.37
C PRO A 36 1.59 -13.48 6.21
N GLU A 37 2.41 -14.50 6.45
CA GLU A 37 2.78 -15.47 5.40
C GLU A 37 1.59 -16.27 4.83
N GLY A 38 0.48 -16.34 5.58
CA GLY A 38 -0.79 -16.92 5.16
C GLY A 38 -1.79 -15.94 4.52
N ASP A 39 -1.36 -14.69 4.29
CA ASP A 39 -2.18 -13.57 3.83
C ASP A 39 -3.29 -13.14 4.82
N PHE A 40 -3.97 -12.04 4.49
CA PHE A 40 -5.18 -11.63 5.21
C PHE A 40 -6.37 -12.51 4.86
N THR A 41 -7.22 -12.77 5.85
CA THR A 41 -8.55 -13.34 5.59
C THR A 41 -9.45 -12.30 4.92
N GLN A 42 -10.50 -12.77 4.24
CA GLN A 42 -11.49 -11.87 3.62
C GLN A 42 -12.15 -10.92 4.63
N ASP A 43 -12.38 -11.39 5.86
CA ASP A 43 -12.95 -10.56 6.93
C ASP A 43 -11.97 -9.48 7.40
N GLU A 44 -10.68 -9.79 7.53
CA GLU A 44 -9.65 -8.80 7.87
C GLU A 44 -9.47 -7.76 6.75
N LEU A 45 -9.41 -8.19 5.49
CA LEU A 45 -9.38 -7.32 4.31
C LEU A 45 -10.57 -6.37 4.29
N LYS A 46 -11.77 -6.89 4.58
CA LYS A 46 -12.99 -6.10 4.65
C LYS A 46 -12.91 -5.07 5.77
N LEU A 47 -12.51 -5.47 6.98
CA LEU A 47 -12.37 -4.54 8.11
C LEU A 47 -11.35 -3.44 7.84
N LEU A 48 -10.22 -3.76 7.21
CA LEU A 48 -9.19 -2.79 6.85
C LEU A 48 -9.70 -1.82 5.78
N THR A 49 -10.39 -2.33 4.77
CA THR A 49 -10.99 -1.52 3.70
C THR A 49 -12.07 -0.58 4.26
N GLU A 50 -12.95 -1.08 5.13
CA GLU A 50 -13.96 -0.29 5.84
C GLU A 50 -13.33 0.78 6.75
N ALA A 51 -12.11 0.54 7.26
CA ALA A 51 -11.32 1.51 8.01
C ALA A 51 -10.59 2.54 7.12
N GLY A 52 -10.76 2.48 5.79
CA GLY A 52 -10.16 3.42 4.83
C GLY A 52 -8.76 3.04 4.34
N VAL A 53 -8.35 1.78 4.51
CA VAL A 53 -7.11 1.26 3.92
C VAL A 53 -7.34 0.93 2.44
N THR A 54 -6.42 1.34 1.57
CA THR A 54 -6.46 1.03 0.14
C THR A 54 -5.63 -0.22 -0.15
N PRO A 55 -6.25 -1.34 -0.59
CA PRO A 55 -5.51 -2.52 -1.02
C PRO A 55 -4.83 -2.27 -2.38
N VAL A 56 -3.60 -2.74 -2.54
CA VAL A 56 -2.78 -2.57 -3.76
C VAL A 56 -1.98 -3.81 -4.11
N GLY A 57 -1.84 -4.06 -5.41
CA GLY A 57 -1.01 -5.13 -5.97
C GLY A 57 0.43 -4.68 -6.22
N LEU A 58 1.39 -5.53 -5.84
CA LEU A 58 2.84 -5.33 -6.06
C LEU A 58 3.35 -5.94 -7.38
N GLY A 59 2.44 -6.25 -8.30
CA GLY A 59 2.73 -6.92 -9.56
C GLY A 59 2.32 -8.40 -9.55
N PRO A 60 2.65 -9.15 -10.61
CA PRO A 60 2.12 -10.50 -10.84
C PRO A 60 2.80 -11.60 -10.00
N LEU A 61 3.90 -11.29 -9.32
CA LEU A 61 4.67 -12.27 -8.56
C LEU A 61 4.15 -12.34 -7.12
N ARG A 62 4.02 -13.56 -6.58
CA ARG A 62 3.81 -13.75 -5.15
C ARG A 62 5.11 -13.48 -4.40
N LEU A 63 5.13 -12.38 -3.66
CA LEU A 63 6.28 -11.98 -2.86
C LEU A 63 6.16 -12.57 -1.45
N ARG A 64 7.31 -12.96 -0.87
CA ARG A 64 7.38 -13.25 0.58
C ARG A 64 7.18 -11.96 1.37
N VAL A 65 6.77 -12.08 2.63
CA VAL A 65 6.44 -10.95 3.53
C VAL A 65 7.55 -9.88 3.54
N GLU A 66 8.80 -10.29 3.68
CA GLU A 66 9.95 -9.39 3.76
C GLU A 66 10.20 -8.67 2.43
N THR A 67 10.08 -9.41 1.31
CA THR A 67 10.23 -8.85 -0.03
C THR A 67 9.10 -7.88 -0.35
N ALA A 68 7.86 -8.24 -0.05
CA ALA A 68 6.70 -7.35 -0.20
C ALA A 68 6.89 -6.05 0.58
N THR A 69 7.37 -6.15 1.82
CA THR A 69 7.67 -5.00 2.68
C THR A 69 8.68 -4.05 2.03
N ILE A 70 9.85 -4.57 1.62
CA ILE A 70 10.92 -3.74 1.04
C ILE A 70 10.48 -3.16 -0.31
N SER A 71 9.78 -3.95 -1.14
CA SER A 71 9.28 -3.49 -2.44
C SER A 71 8.25 -2.37 -2.30
N LEU A 72 7.26 -2.53 -1.42
CA LEU A 72 6.22 -1.52 -1.18
C LEU A 72 6.84 -0.21 -0.66
N LEU A 73 7.71 -0.32 0.37
CA LEU A 73 8.39 0.83 0.96
C LEU A 73 9.24 1.58 -0.07
N SER A 74 10.02 0.86 -0.86
CA SER A 74 10.89 1.46 -1.89
C SER A 74 10.08 2.19 -2.95
N ALA A 75 8.99 1.57 -3.43
CA ALA A 75 8.14 2.16 -4.46
C ALA A 75 7.40 3.42 -3.96
N VAL A 76 6.84 3.38 -2.75
CA VAL A 76 6.16 4.55 -2.16
C VAL A 76 7.16 5.68 -1.88
N THR A 77 8.36 5.37 -1.38
CA THR A 77 9.41 6.38 -1.16
C THR A 77 9.82 7.03 -2.48
N PHE A 78 10.07 6.23 -3.52
CA PHE A 78 10.41 6.75 -4.84
C PHE A 78 9.31 7.63 -5.45
N TRP A 79 8.05 7.20 -5.35
CA TRP A 79 6.91 8.00 -5.78
C TRP A 79 6.82 9.32 -5.01
N ALA A 80 7.00 9.27 -3.69
CA ALA A 80 6.93 10.45 -2.84
C ALA A 80 8.00 11.48 -3.23
N ASP A 81 9.26 11.04 -3.39
CA ASP A 81 10.38 11.89 -3.81
C ASP A 81 10.16 12.50 -5.20
N SER A 82 9.52 11.75 -6.11
CA SER A 82 9.23 12.20 -7.48
C SER A 82 8.22 13.36 -7.52
N GLN A 83 7.22 13.36 -6.64
CA GLN A 83 6.26 14.48 -6.59
C GLN A 83 6.82 15.68 -5.82
N ALA A 84 7.68 15.47 -4.80
CA ALA A 84 8.31 16.56 -4.06
C ALA A 84 9.17 17.47 -4.95
N LYS A 85 9.75 16.92 -6.03
CA LYS A 85 10.54 17.69 -7.03
C LYS A 85 9.69 18.46 -8.05
N LYS A 86 8.36 18.32 -8.02
CA LYS A 86 7.44 19.05 -8.92
C LYS A 86 6.90 20.35 -8.31
N LEU A 87 7.23 20.63 -7.04
CA LEU A 87 6.98 21.90 -6.34
C LEU A 87 8.21 22.80 -6.46
#